data_AF-A0A1A8XZW5-F1
#
_entry.id   AF-A0A1A8XZW5-F1
#
_cell.length_a   1.000
_cell.length_b   1.000
_cell.length_c   1.000
_cell.angle_alpha   90.00
_cell.angle_beta   90.00
_cell.angle_gamma   90.00
#
_symmetry.space_group_name_H-M   'P 1'
#
loop_
_entity.id
_entity.type
_entity.pdbx_description
1 polymer ?
#
loop_
_entity_poly.entity_id
_entity_poly.type
_entity_poly.pdbx_seq_one_letter_code
_entity_poly.pdbx_strand_id
1 'polypeptide(L)'
;MNKLSLDWPQGAASLLSQARQVSASDGELLRLILAETHNLDSWLIENRILPALREKGFPMLRFTLRIENQEARSAKLLPLPDGSALACTADGLWSAFEVREAVHEIAYIGYRYAPSKHWQDAFQAMLQLANGSERPLTPAEVAGVWREATGGDPAGYASGAIDHLQALASELLDKAFNTQGRLGL
;
A
#
# COMPACT_ATOMS: atom_id res chain seq x y z
N MET A 1 -19.15 -5.54 -18.59
CA MET A 1 -17.72 -5.73 -18.25
C MET A 1 -17.54 -7.15 -17.76
N ASN A 2 -16.64 -7.93 -18.37
CA ASN A 2 -16.27 -9.25 -17.86
C ASN A 2 -15.58 -9.06 -16.50
N LYS A 3 -16.17 -9.62 -15.43
CA LYS A 3 -15.52 -9.62 -14.11
C LYS A 3 -14.30 -10.52 -14.16
N LEU A 4 -13.19 -10.04 -13.62
CA LEU A 4 -12.01 -10.87 -13.38
C LEU A 4 -12.37 -11.97 -12.38
N SER A 5 -12.42 -13.21 -12.85
CA SER A 5 -12.45 -14.38 -11.98
C SER A 5 -11.00 -14.69 -11.61
N LEU A 6 -10.57 -14.19 -10.45
CA LEU A 6 -9.23 -14.42 -9.92
C LEU A 6 -9.22 -15.70 -9.08
N ASP A 7 -8.29 -16.60 -9.35
CA ASP A 7 -8.02 -17.75 -8.48
C ASP A 7 -7.30 -17.26 -7.22
N TRP A 8 -7.79 -17.57 -6.02
CA TRP A 8 -7.24 -17.04 -4.77
C TRP A 8 -6.53 -18.13 -3.96
N PRO A 9 -5.48 -17.82 -3.17
CA PRO A 9 -4.81 -16.53 -3.00
C PRO A 9 -3.67 -16.26 -4.00
N GLN A 10 -3.44 -15.00 -4.36
CA GLN A 10 -2.36 -14.57 -5.27
C GLN A 10 -1.69 -13.28 -4.80
N GLY A 11 -0.41 -13.13 -5.15
CA GLY A 11 0.36 -11.90 -4.96
C GLY A 11 0.07 -10.80 -5.97
N ALA A 12 0.51 -9.59 -5.66
CA ALA A 12 0.25 -8.36 -6.44
C ALA A 12 0.67 -8.50 -7.91
N ALA A 13 1.87 -9.03 -8.17
CA ALA A 13 2.36 -9.24 -9.53
C ALA A 13 1.58 -10.31 -10.30
N SER A 14 1.12 -11.36 -9.61
CA SER A 14 0.29 -12.41 -10.23
C SER A 14 -1.08 -11.87 -10.63
N LEU A 15 -1.71 -11.08 -9.75
CA LEU A 15 -2.96 -10.39 -10.02
C LEU A 15 -2.85 -9.44 -11.21
N LEU A 16 -1.75 -8.67 -11.28
CA LEU A 16 -1.50 -7.75 -12.39
C LEU A 16 -1.26 -8.50 -13.71
N SER A 17 -0.51 -9.60 -13.67
CA SER A 17 -0.28 -10.46 -14.84
C SER A 17 -1.59 -11.03 -15.37
N GLN A 18 -2.47 -11.51 -14.49
CA GLN A 18 -3.79 -12.02 -14.88
C GLN A 18 -4.71 -10.93 -15.43
N ALA A 19 -4.74 -9.76 -14.81
CA ALA A 19 -5.49 -8.62 -15.33
C ALA A 19 -5.04 -8.26 -16.75
N ARG A 20 -3.72 -8.20 -17.00
CA ARG A 20 -3.16 -7.96 -18.34
C ARG A 20 -3.56 -9.04 -19.33
N GLN A 21 -3.48 -10.33 -18.96
CA GLN A 21 -3.85 -11.44 -19.84
C GLN A 21 -5.33 -11.39 -20.23
N VAL A 22 -6.21 -11.16 -19.26
CA VAL A 22 -7.65 -11.04 -19.51
C VAL A 22 -7.95 -9.82 -20.40
N SER A 23 -7.40 -8.65 -20.09
CA SER A 23 -7.58 -7.43 -20.89
C SER A 23 -6.94 -7.55 -22.29
N ALA A 24 -5.90 -8.36 -22.47
CA ALA A 24 -5.36 -8.65 -23.79
C ALA A 24 -6.32 -9.53 -24.60
N SER A 25 -6.92 -10.54 -23.96
CA SER A 25 -7.81 -11.50 -24.62
C SER A 25 -9.14 -10.89 -25.07
N ASP A 26 -9.65 -9.87 -24.37
CA ASP A 26 -10.90 -9.18 -24.71
C ASP A 26 -10.69 -7.90 -25.56
N GLY A 27 -9.44 -7.61 -25.91
CA GLY A 27 -9.05 -6.45 -26.71
C GLY A 27 -9.07 -5.11 -25.96
N GLU A 28 -9.42 -5.08 -24.66
CA GLU A 28 -9.38 -3.88 -23.84
C GLU A 28 -7.98 -3.26 -23.79
N LEU A 29 -6.96 -4.10 -23.67
CA LEU A 29 -5.57 -3.66 -23.61
C LEU A 29 -5.20 -2.80 -24.84
N LEU A 30 -5.58 -3.26 -26.04
CA LEU A 30 -5.37 -2.52 -27.28
C LEU A 30 -6.16 -1.21 -27.28
N ARG A 31 -7.40 -1.20 -26.77
CA ARG A 31 -8.21 0.02 -26.66
C ARG A 31 -7.58 1.04 -25.72
N LEU A 32 -7.02 0.61 -24.59
CA LEU A 32 -6.33 1.49 -23.65
C LEU A 32 -5.06 2.10 -24.24
N ILE A 33 -4.29 1.30 -24.98
CA ILE A 33 -3.09 1.76 -25.70
C ILE A 33 -3.48 2.79 -26.77
N LEU A 34 -4.51 2.51 -27.58
CA LEU A 34 -5.01 3.43 -28.60
C LEU A 34 -5.62 4.71 -28.01
N ALA A 35 -6.12 4.66 -26.77
CA ALA A 35 -6.59 5.82 -26.02
C ALA A 35 -5.47 6.57 -25.29
N GLU A 36 -4.20 6.29 -25.59
CA GLU A 36 -3.02 6.94 -25.02
C GLU A 36 -2.95 6.87 -23.49
N THR A 37 -3.42 5.76 -22.90
CA THR A 37 -3.32 5.56 -21.45
C THR A 37 -1.85 5.38 -21.05
N HIS A 38 -1.26 6.40 -20.41
CA HIS A 38 0.17 6.43 -20.09
C HIS A 38 0.61 5.50 -18.95
N ASN A 39 -0.30 5.12 -18.05
CA ASN A 39 -0.01 4.22 -16.92
C ASN A 39 -0.97 3.03 -16.91
N LEU A 40 -0.76 2.12 -17.84
CA LEU A 40 -1.62 0.96 -18.04
C LEU A 40 -1.75 0.09 -16.77
N ASP A 41 -0.66 -0.16 -16.05
CA ASP A 41 -0.70 -0.97 -14.84
C ASP A 41 -1.51 -0.30 -13.73
N SER A 42 -1.29 1.01 -13.56
CA SER A 42 -2.06 1.79 -12.60
C SER A 42 -3.56 1.72 -12.92
N TRP A 43 -3.90 1.85 -14.20
CA TRP A 43 -5.28 1.75 -14.68
C TRP A 43 -5.86 0.35 -14.42
N LEU A 44 -5.13 -0.72 -14.73
CA LEU A 44 -5.57 -2.10 -14.50
C LEU A 44 -5.76 -2.38 -13.01
N ILE A 45 -4.84 -1.93 -12.15
CA ILE A 45 -4.99 -2.06 -10.71
C ILE A 45 -6.28 -1.38 -10.27
N GLU A 46 -6.47 -0.11 -10.64
CA GLU A 46 -7.60 0.69 -10.18
C GLU A 46 -8.96 0.18 -10.71
N ASN A 47 -9.04 -0.17 -11.98
CA ASN A 47 -10.31 -0.43 -12.67
C ASN A 47 -10.66 -1.92 -12.74
N ARG A 48 -9.69 -2.81 -12.56
CA ARG A 48 -9.87 -4.26 -12.74
C ARG A 48 -9.57 -5.03 -11.46
N ILE A 49 -8.45 -4.76 -10.78
CA ILE A 49 -8.01 -5.54 -9.62
C ILE A 49 -8.69 -5.07 -8.32
N LEU A 50 -8.65 -3.77 -8.03
CA LEU A 50 -9.24 -3.22 -6.79
C LEU A 50 -10.74 -3.50 -6.65
N PRO A 51 -11.58 -3.40 -7.69
CA PRO A 51 -12.99 -3.77 -7.57
C PRO A 51 -13.18 -5.22 -7.17
N ALA A 52 -12.40 -6.14 -7.74
CA ALA A 52 -12.46 -7.56 -7.39
C ALA A 52 -12.01 -7.83 -5.95
N LEU A 53 -10.96 -7.14 -5.48
CA LEU A 53 -10.49 -7.21 -4.10
C LEU A 53 -11.50 -6.64 -3.09
N ARG A 54 -12.18 -5.54 -3.44
CA ARG A 54 -13.26 -4.96 -2.61
C ARG A 54 -14.43 -5.92 -2.47
N GLU A 55 -14.85 -6.58 -3.55
CA GLU A 55 -15.92 -7.61 -3.49
C GLU A 55 -15.54 -8.77 -2.55
N LYS A 56 -14.25 -9.04 -2.36
CA LYS A 56 -13.73 -10.07 -1.45
C LYS A 56 -13.47 -9.56 -0.02
N GLY A 57 -13.70 -8.28 0.25
CA GLY A 57 -13.57 -7.72 1.60
C GLY A 57 -12.14 -7.35 2.02
N PHE A 58 -11.19 -7.22 1.08
CA PHE A 58 -9.81 -6.88 1.44
C PHE A 58 -9.73 -5.45 2.01
N PRO A 59 -9.11 -5.28 3.20
CA PRO A 59 -8.92 -3.97 3.80
C PRO A 59 -7.86 -3.17 3.06
N MET A 60 -8.05 -1.84 3.02
CA MET A 60 -7.06 -0.92 2.48
C MET A 60 -6.60 0.05 3.57
N LEU A 61 -5.30 0.18 3.75
CA LEU A 61 -4.70 1.19 4.60
C LEU A 61 -4.57 2.48 3.79
N ARG A 62 -5.07 3.58 4.31
CA ARG A 62 -4.89 4.92 3.75
C ARG A 62 -4.07 5.75 4.71
N PHE A 63 -3.01 6.35 4.21
CA PHE A 63 -2.10 7.21 4.96
C PHE A 63 -2.22 8.63 4.44
N THR A 64 -2.32 9.59 5.34
CA THR A 64 -2.41 11.01 5.00
C THR A 64 -1.40 11.79 5.81
N LEU A 65 -0.58 12.60 5.14
CA LEU A 65 0.29 13.58 5.78
C LEU A 65 -0.20 14.99 5.44
N ARG A 66 -0.49 15.80 6.45
CA ARG A 66 -0.74 17.23 6.26
C ARG A 66 0.56 17.99 6.49
N ILE A 67 0.93 18.81 5.52
CA ILE A 67 2.08 19.71 5.59
C ILE A 67 1.53 21.13 5.70
N GLU A 68 2.08 21.92 6.63
CA GLU A 68 1.63 23.29 6.85
C GLU A 68 1.73 24.11 5.56
N ASN A 69 0.64 24.81 5.21
CA ASN A 69 0.51 25.60 3.98
C ASN A 69 0.64 24.82 2.66
N GLN A 70 0.45 23.50 2.67
CA GLN A 70 0.39 22.67 1.46
C GLN A 70 -0.85 21.76 1.45
N GLU A 71 -1.19 21.22 0.27
CA GLU A 71 -2.21 20.20 0.15
C GLU A 71 -1.79 18.92 0.88
N ALA A 72 -2.76 18.25 1.49
CA ALA A 72 -2.53 16.99 2.19
C ALA A 72 -2.15 15.89 1.18
N ARG A 73 -1.04 15.21 1.44
CA ARG A 73 -0.62 14.06 0.62
C ARG A 73 -1.28 12.80 1.14
N SER A 74 -1.82 11.99 0.23
CA SER A 74 -2.53 10.76 0.60
C SER A 74 -2.05 9.58 -0.22
N ALA A 75 -1.58 8.54 0.44
CA ALA A 75 -1.19 7.28 -0.20
C ALA A 75 -2.03 6.13 0.33
N LYS A 76 -2.07 5.02 -0.42
CA LYS A 76 -2.82 3.82 -0.05
C LYS A 76 -1.96 2.58 -0.17
N LEU A 77 -2.20 1.61 0.70
CA LEU A 77 -1.54 0.32 0.68
C LEU A 77 -2.58 -0.77 0.96
N LEU A 78 -2.70 -1.72 0.06
CA LEU A 78 -3.58 -2.88 0.18
C LEU A 78 -2.70 -4.12 0.35
N PRO A 79 -2.52 -4.62 1.59
CA PRO A 79 -1.74 -5.82 1.84
C PRO A 79 -2.43 -7.08 1.31
N LEU A 80 -1.64 -8.02 0.79
CA LEU A 80 -2.10 -9.31 0.25
C LEU A 80 -1.57 -10.50 1.06
N PRO A 81 -2.20 -11.69 0.97
CA PRO A 81 -1.89 -12.84 1.82
C PRO A 81 -0.48 -13.42 1.68
N ASP A 82 0.18 -13.17 0.57
CA ASP A 82 1.57 -13.60 0.34
C ASP A 82 2.62 -12.60 0.89
N GLY A 83 2.16 -11.49 1.47
CA GLY A 83 3.00 -10.41 1.98
C GLY A 83 3.34 -9.33 0.95
N SER A 84 2.90 -9.48 -0.31
CA SER A 84 2.94 -8.41 -1.31
C SER A 84 1.86 -7.35 -1.04
N ALA A 85 1.87 -6.24 -1.79
CA ALA A 85 0.84 -5.22 -1.65
C ALA A 85 0.54 -4.50 -2.96
N LEU A 86 -0.65 -3.92 -3.07
CA LEU A 86 -0.93 -2.89 -4.07
C LEU A 86 -0.78 -1.51 -3.42
N ALA A 87 0.03 -0.65 -4.02
CA ALA A 87 0.41 0.64 -3.48
C ALA A 87 -0.07 1.75 -4.41
N CYS A 88 -0.74 2.76 -3.86
CA CYS A 88 -1.06 4.01 -4.52
C CYS A 88 -0.20 5.12 -3.92
N THR A 89 0.63 5.78 -4.72
CA THR A 89 1.42 6.93 -4.27
C THR A 89 0.53 8.16 -4.04
N ALA A 90 1.10 9.18 -3.41
CA ALA A 90 0.47 10.49 -3.24
C ALA A 90 0.02 11.15 -4.56
N ASP A 91 0.70 10.83 -5.67
CA ASP A 91 0.36 11.32 -7.02
C ASP A 91 -0.77 10.52 -7.69
N GLY A 92 -1.33 9.52 -7.00
CA GLY A 92 -2.43 8.69 -7.51
C GLY A 92 -1.98 7.52 -8.40
N LEU A 93 -0.68 7.24 -8.48
CA LEU A 93 -0.17 6.13 -9.29
C LEU A 93 -0.20 4.82 -8.52
N TRP A 94 -0.90 3.84 -9.07
CA TRP A 94 -0.94 2.48 -8.55
C TRP A 94 0.19 1.62 -9.10
N SER A 95 0.75 0.80 -8.21
CA SER A 95 1.81 -0.15 -8.51
C SER A 95 1.67 -1.43 -7.68
N ALA A 96 2.19 -2.53 -8.20
CA ALA A 96 2.32 -3.78 -7.47
C ALA A 96 3.67 -3.78 -6.75
N PHE A 97 3.64 -3.92 -5.42
CA PHE A 97 4.83 -4.09 -4.59
C PHE A 97 5.04 -5.56 -4.32
N GLU A 98 6.23 -6.04 -4.63
CA GLU A 98 6.69 -7.36 -4.19
C GLU A 98 6.84 -7.39 -2.67
N VAL A 99 6.90 -8.60 -2.09
CA VAL A 99 6.95 -8.81 -0.63
C VAL A 99 7.99 -7.92 0.06
N ARG A 100 9.22 -7.85 -0.49
CA ARG A 100 10.30 -7.03 0.09
C ARG A 100 9.97 -5.54 0.07
N GLU A 101 9.37 -5.05 -1.00
CA GLU A 101 9.02 -3.64 -1.17
C GLU A 101 7.86 -3.27 -0.25
N ALA A 102 6.85 -4.13 -0.16
CA ALA A 102 5.70 -3.98 0.71
C ALA A 102 6.12 -3.93 2.20
N VAL A 103 6.98 -4.86 2.63
CA VAL A 103 7.53 -4.91 3.99
C VAL A 103 8.41 -3.69 4.28
N HIS A 104 9.24 -3.28 3.34
CA HIS A 104 10.07 -2.08 3.52
C HIS A 104 9.21 -0.82 3.68
N GLU A 105 8.18 -0.66 2.85
CA GLU A 105 7.33 0.54 2.87
C GLU A 105 6.53 0.65 4.18
N ILE A 106 5.91 -0.44 4.64
CA ILE A 106 5.17 -0.42 5.90
C ILE A 106 6.11 -0.18 7.09
N ALA A 107 7.32 -0.74 7.07
CA ALA A 107 8.32 -0.48 8.11
C ALA A 107 8.79 0.98 8.10
N TYR A 108 9.03 1.56 6.93
CA TYR A 108 9.38 2.97 6.77
C TYR A 108 8.30 3.87 7.39
N ILE A 109 7.02 3.60 7.13
CA ILE A 109 5.92 4.35 7.75
C ILE A 109 5.97 4.22 9.27
N GLY A 110 6.16 3.01 9.80
CA GLY A 110 6.24 2.76 11.23
C GLY A 110 7.38 3.54 11.90
N TYR A 111 8.60 3.42 11.37
CA TYR A 111 9.77 4.11 11.92
C TYR A 111 9.63 5.63 11.86
N ARG A 112 9.12 6.16 10.75
CA ARG A 112 9.08 7.61 10.52
C ARG A 112 7.92 8.29 11.23
N TYR A 113 6.71 7.73 11.13
CA TYR A 113 5.51 8.42 11.57
C TYR A 113 4.89 7.83 12.85
N ALA A 114 5.36 6.69 13.35
CA ALA A 114 4.85 6.11 14.59
C ALA A 114 5.86 5.96 15.76
N PRO A 115 6.96 6.73 15.87
CA PRO A 115 7.87 6.56 17.00
C PRO A 115 7.11 6.83 18.31
N SER A 116 7.14 5.86 19.23
CA SER A 116 6.47 5.91 20.55
C SER A 116 4.95 5.66 20.56
N LYS A 117 4.42 4.82 19.65
CA LYS A 117 3.01 4.37 19.60
C LYS A 117 1.96 5.45 19.27
N HIS A 118 2.38 6.64 18.89
CA HIS A 118 1.48 7.71 18.47
C HIS A 118 1.91 8.20 17.09
N TRP A 119 0.95 8.64 16.28
CA TRP A 119 1.27 9.30 15.03
C TRP A 119 1.99 10.61 15.33
N GLN A 120 3.18 10.76 14.76
CA GLN A 120 3.92 12.01 14.74
C GLN A 120 3.41 12.88 13.60
N ASP A 121 3.76 14.17 13.68
CA ASP A 121 3.35 15.17 12.71
C ASP A 121 1.82 15.22 12.56
N ALA A 122 1.34 15.89 11.53
CA ALA A 122 -0.07 15.81 11.16
C ALA A 122 -0.36 14.55 10.31
N PHE A 123 0.28 13.41 10.66
CA PHE A 123 0.08 12.12 10.01
C PHE A 123 -1.17 11.42 10.54
N GLN A 124 -1.89 10.74 9.66
CA GLN A 124 -3.07 9.97 9.98
C GLN A 124 -3.09 8.67 9.17
N ALA A 125 -3.45 7.57 9.83
CA ALA A 125 -3.77 6.31 9.17
C ALA A 125 -5.26 6.00 9.32
N MET A 126 -5.88 5.56 8.24
CA MET A 126 -7.28 5.16 8.17
C MET A 126 -7.38 3.76 7.59
N LEU A 127 -8.29 2.95 8.12
CA LEU A 127 -8.74 1.71 7.50
C LEU A 127 -9.92 2.02 6.60
N GLN A 128 -9.78 1.77 5.31
CA GLN A 128 -10.88 1.79 4.35
C GLN A 128 -11.39 0.36 4.15
N LEU A 129 -12.67 0.16 4.47
CA LEU A 129 -13.37 -1.11 4.30
C LEU A 129 -14.02 -1.21 2.91
N ALA A 130 -14.38 -2.43 2.50
CA ALA A 130 -14.99 -2.70 1.21
C ALA A 130 -16.31 -1.94 0.95
N ASN A 131 -17.05 -1.60 2.01
CA ASN A 131 -18.28 -0.81 1.94
C ASN A 131 -18.02 0.71 1.79
N GLY A 132 -16.75 1.13 1.67
CA GLY A 132 -16.34 2.52 1.55
C GLY A 132 -16.27 3.28 2.88
N SER A 133 -16.63 2.65 4.00
CA SER A 133 -16.45 3.29 5.31
C SER A 133 -14.97 3.39 5.67
N GLU A 134 -14.62 4.51 6.31
CA GLU A 134 -13.27 4.77 6.81
C GLU A 134 -13.30 4.91 8.32
N ARG A 135 -12.33 4.31 9.02
CA ARG A 135 -12.10 4.53 10.44
C ARG A 135 -10.64 4.87 10.72
N PRO A 136 -10.34 5.76 11.67
CA PRO A 136 -8.96 6.00 12.08
C PRO A 136 -8.34 4.75 12.70
N LEU A 137 -7.02 4.61 12.52
CA LEU A 137 -6.20 3.57 13.11
C LEU A 137 -5.14 4.21 14.00
N THR A 138 -4.85 3.58 15.13
CA THR A 138 -3.60 3.77 15.88
C THR A 138 -2.45 3.01 15.20
N PRO A 139 -1.18 3.32 15.51
CA PRO A 139 -0.05 2.56 14.99
C PRO A 139 -0.13 1.05 15.25
N ALA A 140 -0.55 0.66 16.45
CA ALA A 140 -0.70 -0.75 16.80
C ALA A 140 -1.79 -1.44 15.96
N GLU A 141 -2.88 -0.74 15.62
CA GLU A 141 -3.92 -1.28 14.75
C GLU A 141 -3.46 -1.38 13.29
N VAL A 142 -2.61 -0.48 12.80
CA VAL A 142 -1.98 -0.64 11.47
C VAL A 142 -1.16 -1.93 11.42
N ALA A 143 -0.33 -2.18 12.44
CA ALA A 143 0.42 -3.43 12.54
C ALA A 143 -0.49 -4.66 12.64
N GLY A 144 -1.60 -4.56 13.38
CA GLY A 144 -2.63 -5.60 13.47
C GLY A 144 -3.24 -5.93 12.11
N VAL A 145 -3.70 -4.93 11.36
CA VAL A 145 -4.28 -5.10 10.01
C VAL A 145 -3.26 -5.72 9.06
N TRP A 146 -2.00 -5.26 9.10
CA TRP A 146 -0.94 -5.84 8.28
C TRP A 146 -0.70 -7.32 8.60
N ARG A 147 -0.63 -7.67 9.89
CA ARG A 147 -0.42 -9.04 10.34
C ARG A 147 -1.57 -9.96 10.00
N GLU A 148 -2.80 -9.49 10.17
CA GLU A 148 -4.00 -10.23 9.77
C GLU A 148 -4.04 -10.49 8.26
N ALA A 149 -3.65 -9.49 7.46
CA ALA A 149 -3.67 -9.60 6.01
C ALA A 149 -2.53 -10.44 5.43
N THR A 150 -1.31 -10.33 5.98
CA THR A 150 -0.09 -10.89 5.38
C THR A 150 0.53 -12.05 6.17
N GLY A 151 0.14 -12.23 7.44
CA GLY A 151 0.82 -13.10 8.39
C GLY A 151 2.15 -12.56 8.94
N GLY A 152 2.66 -11.43 8.44
CA GLY A 152 3.92 -10.81 8.87
C GLY A 152 3.74 -9.73 9.92
N ASP A 153 4.76 -9.50 10.77
CA ASP A 153 4.75 -8.41 11.74
C ASP A 153 5.56 -7.22 11.22
N PRO A 154 4.95 -6.04 10.97
CA PRO A 154 5.70 -4.91 10.44
C PRO A 154 6.53 -4.24 11.54
N ALA A 155 7.78 -3.91 11.21
CA ALA A 155 8.68 -3.22 12.12
C ALA A 155 8.30 -1.73 12.28
N GLY A 156 8.81 -1.08 13.34
CA GLY A 156 8.57 0.36 13.60
C GLY A 156 7.28 0.66 14.37
N TYR A 157 6.43 -0.34 14.65
CA TYR A 157 5.18 -0.20 15.41
C TYR A 157 5.25 -0.74 16.84
N ALA A 158 6.33 -1.44 17.20
CA ALA A 158 6.57 -2.02 18.52
C ALA A 158 7.12 -0.99 19.53
N SER A 159 7.11 -1.35 20.81
CA SER A 159 7.57 -0.48 21.89
C SER A 159 8.63 -1.11 22.77
N GLY A 160 9.85 -0.62 22.62
CA GLY A 160 10.97 -0.91 23.50
C GLY A 160 12.09 0.11 23.32
N ALA A 161 12.85 0.38 24.39
CA ALA A 161 14.03 1.26 24.33
C ALA A 161 15.12 0.75 23.37
N ILE A 162 15.17 -0.57 23.14
CA ILE A 162 16.05 -1.21 22.15
C ILE A 162 15.56 -0.94 20.72
N ASP A 163 14.25 -0.82 20.51
CA ASP A 163 13.67 -0.51 19.20
C ASP A 163 13.92 0.94 18.80
N HIS A 164 14.01 1.87 19.76
CA HIS A 164 14.45 3.24 19.50
C HIS A 164 15.91 3.29 19.03
N LEU A 165 16.78 2.44 19.56
CA LEU A 165 18.16 2.31 19.09
C LEU A 165 18.24 1.66 17.71
N GLN A 166 17.36 0.69 17.42
CA GLN A 166 17.26 0.07 16.11
C GLN A 166 16.68 1.03 15.07
N ALA A 167 15.68 1.84 15.43
CA ALA A 167 15.14 2.91 14.61
C ALA A 167 16.18 4.02 14.36
N LEU A 168 16.98 4.40 15.36
CA LEU A 168 18.11 5.33 15.20
C LEU A 168 19.23 4.74 14.33
N ALA A 169 19.55 3.46 14.48
CA ALA A 169 20.53 2.77 13.64
C ALA A 169 20.03 2.64 12.19
N SER A 170 18.74 2.35 12.00
CA SER A 170 18.07 2.34 10.69
C SER A 170 17.95 3.74 10.10
N GLU A 171 17.67 4.78 10.89
CA GLU A 171 17.69 6.18 10.43
C GLU A 171 19.09 6.64 10.04
N LEU A 172 20.14 6.19 10.74
CA LEU A 172 21.52 6.47 10.38
C LEU A 172 21.95 5.70 9.13
N LEU A 173 21.45 4.48 8.93
CA LEU A 173 21.63 3.72 7.69
C LEU A 173 20.83 4.32 6.53
N ASP A 174 19.58 4.77 6.72
CA ASP A 174 18.74 5.45 5.73
C ASP A 174 19.25 6.87 5.41
N LYS A 175 19.89 7.56 6.36
CA LYS A 175 20.60 8.83 6.09
C LYS A 175 21.91 8.61 5.33
N ALA A 176 22.55 7.46 5.50
CA ALA A 176 23.75 7.09 4.75
C ALA A 176 23.42 6.53 3.35
N PHE A 177 22.24 5.92 3.19
CA PHE A 177 21.71 5.38 1.95
C PHE A 177 20.31 5.94 1.73
N ASN A 178 20.13 6.98 0.89
CA ASN A 178 18.82 7.57 0.53
C ASN A 178 17.69 6.53 0.27
N THR A 179 16.99 6.06 1.28
CA THR A 179 15.80 5.20 1.16
C THR A 179 14.58 6.03 1.50
N GLN A 180 14.16 6.86 0.54
CA GLN A 180 12.88 7.56 0.58
C GLN A 180 11.75 6.53 0.40
N GLY A 181 10.73 6.57 1.26
CA GLY A 181 9.50 5.79 1.06
C GLY A 181 8.91 6.08 -0.32
N ARG A 182 8.44 5.03 -1.00
CA ARG A 182 7.98 5.10 -2.40
C ARG A 182 6.58 5.66 -2.53
N LEU A 183 5.84 5.78 -1.42
CA LEU A 183 4.49 6.33 -1.41
C LEU A 183 4.44 7.86 -1.55
N GLY A 184 5.57 8.57 -1.43
CA GLY A 184 5.64 10.03 -1.58
C GLY A 184 5.07 10.82 -0.39
N LEU A 185 5.01 10.17 0.77
CA LEU A 185 4.62 10.74 2.07
C LEU A 185 5.81 11.38 2.79
#